data_AF-A0A1M7N8Y9-F1
#
_entry.id   AF-A0A1M7N8Y9-F1
#
_cell.length_a   1.000
_cell.length_b   1.000
_cell.length_c   1.000
_cell.angle_alpha   90.00
_cell.angle_beta   90.00
_cell.angle_gamma   90.00
#
_symmetry.space_group_name_H-M   'P 1'
#
loop_
_entity.id
_entity.type
_entity.pdbx_description
1 polymer ?
#
loop_
_entity_poly.entity_id
_entity_poly.type
_entity_poly.pdbx_seq_one_letter_code
_entity_poly.pdbx_strand_id
1 'polypeptide(L)'
;MYQIFLTKTINPNNIDWGTTAAWIALAVAIISPIITTIITNMHQSKMKRLEILNNRGLEIIERYLSVTTRQINIFGLSDEYDKYYSLIFLYVPNDLYKAIEELDKLIRDCDSKSFPDKDKCLPLLHKISKSLQYFKI
;
A
#
# COMPACT_ATOMS: atom_id res chain seq x y z
N MET A 1 53.80 10.02 57.03
CA MET A 1 52.36 9.95 57.36
C MET A 1 51.70 11.15 56.71
N TYR A 2 50.88 10.91 55.67
CA TYR A 2 49.88 11.77 55.02
C TYR A 2 50.10 13.29 55.11
N GLN A 3 50.39 14.02 54.03
CA GLN A 3 49.38 14.31 53.01
C GLN A 3 50.00 14.46 51.62
N ILE A 4 49.49 13.65 50.72
CA ILE A 4 49.75 13.61 49.29
C ILE A 4 48.79 14.59 48.61
N PHE A 5 49.25 15.16 47.50
CA PHE A 5 48.45 15.72 46.42
C PHE A 5 47.85 17.13 46.59
N LEU A 6 48.64 18.08 46.08
CA LEU A 6 48.26 18.97 44.97
C LEU A 6 46.88 19.64 45.13
N THR A 7 46.96 20.88 45.59
CA THR A 7 46.04 21.97 45.23
C THR A 7 45.60 21.84 43.78
N LYS A 8 44.39 21.30 43.56
CA LYS A 8 43.70 21.35 42.28
C LYS A 8 43.46 22.83 41.98
N THR A 9 44.40 23.44 41.25
CA THR A 9 44.29 24.81 40.76
C THR A 9 43.14 24.84 39.78
N ILE A 10 41.98 25.34 40.23
CA ILE A 10 40.84 25.62 39.37
C ILE A 10 41.22 26.87 38.57
N ASN A 11 41.83 26.65 37.40
CA ASN A 11 42.08 27.70 36.43
C ASN A 11 40.73 28.03 35.74
N PRO A 12 40.22 29.28 35.85
CA PRO A 12 38.84 29.61 35.48
C PRO A 12 38.58 29.73 33.96
N ASN A 13 39.58 29.51 33.10
CA ASN A 13 39.48 29.75 31.66
C ASN A 13 39.61 28.49 30.77
N ASN A 14 39.62 27.31 31.37
CA ASN A 14 39.74 26.03 30.68
C ASN A 14 38.40 25.34 30.76
N ILE A 15 37.59 25.58 29.72
CA ILE A 15 36.40 24.77 29.44
C ILE A 15 36.86 23.32 29.48
N ASP A 16 36.36 22.59 30.48
CA ASP A 16 36.69 21.19 30.68
C ASP A 16 36.00 20.41 29.55
N TRP A 17 36.74 20.19 28.47
CA TRP A 17 36.25 19.58 27.24
C TRP A 17 35.62 18.20 27.50
N GLY A 18 36.14 17.45 28.47
CA GLY A 18 35.56 16.17 28.88
C GLY A 18 34.18 16.33 29.51
N THR A 19 34.02 17.33 30.39
CA THR A 19 32.71 17.63 30.99
C THR A 19 31.72 18.13 29.93
N THR A 20 32.15 19.02 29.02
CA THR A 20 31.31 19.55 27.94
C THR A 20 30.87 18.44 26.97
N ALA A 21 31.80 17.57 26.59
CA ALA A 21 31.51 16.43 25.72
C ALA A 21 30.53 15.43 26.37
N ALA A 22 30.62 15.20 27.69
CA ALA A 22 29.70 14.32 28.40
C ALA A 22 28.26 14.86 28.38
N TRP A 23 28.07 16.17 28.61
CA TRP A 23 26.75 16.80 28.52
C TRP A 23 26.17 16.75 27.10
N ILE A 24 27.00 16.96 26.08
CA ILE A 24 26.59 16.83 24.67
C ILE A 24 26.19 15.38 24.36
N ALA A 25 27.00 14.41 24.79
CA ALA A 25 26.72 12.99 24.57
C ALA A 25 25.40 12.57 25.25
N LEU A 26 25.13 13.07 26.44
CA LEU A 26 23.87 12.86 27.16
C LEU A 26 22.69 13.47 26.39
N ALA A 27 22.82 14.71 25.94
CA ALA A 27 21.79 15.37 25.14
C ALA A 27 21.50 14.61 23.84
N VAL A 28 22.53 14.18 23.12
CA VAL A 28 22.40 13.41 21.88
C VAL A 28 21.78 12.03 22.15
N ALA A 29 22.11 11.37 23.26
CA ALA A 29 21.54 10.08 23.64
C ALA A 29 20.04 10.15 23.95
N ILE A 30 19.53 11.29 24.41
CA ILE A 30 18.09 11.51 24.64
C ILE A 30 17.39 11.96 23.35
N ILE A 31 18.00 12.87 22.60
CA ILE A 31 17.37 13.49 21.42
C ILE A 31 17.34 12.50 20.23
N SER A 32 18.38 11.68 20.06
CA SER A 32 18.48 10.78 18.90
C SER A 32 17.37 9.73 18.84
N PRO A 33 17.00 9.03 19.95
CA PRO A 33 15.86 8.13 19.97
C PRO A 33 14.53 8.83 19.66
N ILE A 34 14.35 10.08 20.11
CA ILE A 34 13.13 10.87 19.91
C ILE A 34 12.97 11.22 18.42
N ILE A 35 14.02 11.76 17.80
CA ILE A 35 14.01 12.08 16.35
C ILE A 35 13.78 10.82 15.54
N THR A 36 14.48 9.74 15.87
CA THR A 36 14.34 8.44 15.20
C THR A 36 12.91 7.91 15.31
N THR A 37 12.28 8.05 16.48
CA THR A 37 10.88 7.62 16.70
C THR A 37 9.90 8.43 15.86
N ILE A 38 10.08 9.75 15.76
CA ILE A 38 9.22 10.62 14.94
C ILE A 38 9.32 10.25 13.46
N ILE A 39 10.54 10.09 12.94
CA ILE A 39 10.78 9.71 11.54
C ILE A 39 10.21 8.32 11.27
N THR A 40 10.46 7.36 12.16
CA THR A 40 9.97 5.99 12.02
C THR A 40 8.45 5.93 12.03
N ASN A 41 7.78 6.65 12.93
CA ASN A 41 6.32 6.70 12.98
C ASN A 41 5.71 7.33 11.73
N MET A 42 6.29 8.42 11.21
CA MET A 42 5.83 9.02 9.97
C MET A 42 6.00 8.07 8.78
N HIS A 43 7.15 7.41 8.70
CA HIS A 43 7.44 6.45 7.62
C HIS A 43 6.51 5.23 7.69
N GLN A 44 6.34 4.64 8.88
CA GLN A 44 5.42 3.52 9.10
C GLN A 44 3.97 3.92 8.79
N SER A 45 3.54 5.13 9.15
CA SER A 45 2.20 5.62 8.82
C SER A 45 1.99 5.74 7.30
N LYS A 46 2.98 6.29 6.57
CA LYS A 46 2.95 6.38 5.10
C LYS A 46 2.94 5.00 4.45
N MET A 47 3.81 4.09 4.89
CA MET A 47 3.86 2.72 4.39
C MET A 47 2.55 1.97 4.64
N LYS A 48 2.02 2.02 5.87
CA LYS A 48 0.72 1.41 6.19
C LYS A 48 -0.41 1.97 5.33
N ARG A 49 -0.41 3.28 5.05
CA ARG A 49 -1.42 3.88 4.18
C ARG A 49 -1.31 3.37 2.74
N LEU A 50 -0.10 3.23 2.22
CA LEU A 50 0.14 2.64 0.90
C LEU A 50 -0.25 1.16 0.86
N GLU A 51 0.09 0.38 1.88
CA GLU A 51 -0.33 -1.01 2.03
C GLU A 51 -1.86 -1.15 2.09
N ILE A 52 -2.55 -0.30 2.85
CA ILE A 52 -4.03 -0.33 2.93
C ILE A 52 -4.66 -0.02 1.56
N LEU A 53 -4.15 0.99 0.84
CA LEU A 53 -4.66 1.34 -0.48
C LEU A 53 -4.39 0.22 -1.49
N ASN A 54 -3.19 -0.37 -1.45
CA ASN A 54 -2.81 -1.48 -2.30
C ASN A 54 -3.65 -2.74 -2.01
N ASN A 55 -3.84 -3.08 -0.73
CA ASN A 55 -4.66 -4.22 -0.30
C ASN A 55 -6.13 -4.03 -0.70
N ARG A 56 -6.67 -2.82 -0.55
CA ARG A 56 -8.03 -2.50 -1.02
C ARG A 56 -8.13 -2.64 -2.54
N GLY A 57 -7.15 -2.16 -3.29
CA GLY A 57 -7.13 -2.32 -4.75
C GLY A 57 -7.13 -3.79 -5.17
N LEU A 58 -6.29 -4.61 -4.52
CA LEU A 58 -6.22 -6.04 -4.76
C LEU A 58 -7.55 -6.74 -4.42
N GLU A 59 -8.17 -6.39 -3.29
CA GLU A 59 -9.49 -6.92 -2.92
C GLU A 59 -10.55 -6.57 -3.97
N ILE A 60 -10.60 -5.33 -4.44
CA ILE A 60 -11.57 -4.89 -5.47
C ILE A 60 -11.33 -5.65 -6.79
N ILE A 61 -10.07 -5.84 -7.18
CA ILE A 61 -9.71 -6.61 -8.38
C ILE A 61 -10.16 -8.07 -8.25
N GLU A 62 -9.84 -8.73 -7.14
CA GLU A 62 -10.21 -10.13 -6.91
C GLU A 62 -11.72 -10.31 -6.84
N ARG A 63 -12.42 -9.39 -6.15
CA ARG A 63 -13.88 -9.34 -6.10
C ARG A 63 -14.44 -9.22 -7.51
N TYR A 64 -14.00 -8.24 -8.30
CA TYR A 64 -14.45 -8.04 -9.67
C TYR A 64 -14.28 -9.30 -10.52
N LEU A 65 -13.11 -9.93 -10.49
CA LEU A 65 -12.86 -11.18 -11.26
C LEU A 65 -13.80 -12.31 -10.81
N SER A 66 -14.02 -12.45 -9.50
CA SER A 66 -14.91 -13.45 -8.92
C SER A 66 -16.38 -13.23 -9.34
N VAL A 67 -16.92 -12.02 -9.15
CA VAL A 67 -18.30 -11.73 -9.58
C VAL A 67 -18.46 -11.79 -11.08
N THR A 68 -17.49 -11.36 -11.87
CA THR A 68 -17.54 -11.45 -13.35
C THR A 68 -17.58 -12.91 -13.81
N THR A 69 -16.74 -13.77 -13.23
CA THR A 69 -16.75 -15.22 -13.52
C THR A 69 -18.09 -15.83 -13.16
N ARG A 70 -18.66 -15.45 -12.01
CA ARG A 70 -19.99 -15.89 -11.61
C ARG A 70 -21.06 -15.39 -12.57
N GLN A 71 -20.97 -14.14 -12.99
CA GLN A 71 -21.91 -13.47 -13.89
C GLN A 71 -22.00 -14.14 -15.27
N ILE A 72 -20.89 -14.69 -15.76
CA ILE A 72 -20.84 -15.49 -17.00
C ILE A 72 -21.60 -16.83 -16.86
N ASN A 73 -21.84 -17.31 -15.64
CA ASN A 73 -22.46 -18.60 -15.35
C ASN A 73 -23.89 -18.50 -14.79
N ILE A 74 -24.46 -17.30 -14.66
CA ILE A 74 -25.82 -17.09 -14.14
C ILE A 74 -26.66 -16.27 -15.12
N PHE A 75 -27.98 -16.36 -14.99
CA PHE A 75 -28.91 -15.52 -15.74
C PHE A 75 -29.18 -14.21 -15.01
N GLY A 76 -29.27 -13.12 -15.78
CA GLY A 76 -29.57 -11.78 -15.27
C GLY A 76 -28.39 -11.14 -14.54
N LEU A 77 -28.38 -9.81 -14.47
CA LEU A 77 -27.31 -9.03 -13.85
C LEU A 77 -27.47 -8.98 -12.33
N SER A 78 -26.38 -9.25 -11.61
CA SER A 78 -26.31 -9.06 -10.15
C SER A 78 -25.96 -7.61 -9.81
N ASP A 79 -26.63 -7.03 -8.80
CA ASP A 79 -26.24 -5.73 -8.23
C ASP A 79 -24.79 -5.71 -7.73
N GLU A 80 -24.30 -6.87 -7.29
CA GLU A 80 -22.90 -7.01 -6.84
C GLU A 80 -21.93 -6.84 -8.02
N TYR A 81 -22.31 -7.30 -9.22
CA TYR A 81 -21.51 -7.12 -10.42
C TYR A 81 -21.41 -5.64 -10.80
N ASP A 82 -22.53 -4.92 -10.85
CA ASP A 82 -22.57 -3.48 -11.18
C ASP A 82 -21.73 -2.65 -10.20
N LYS A 83 -21.78 -3.00 -8.91
CA LYS A 83 -20.96 -2.36 -7.88
C LYS A 83 -19.46 -2.54 -8.16
N TYR A 84 -18.99 -3.76 -8.37
CA TYR A 84 -17.55 -4.00 -8.58
C TYR A 84 -17.08 -3.58 -9.97
N TYR A 85 -17.95 -3.61 -10.99
CA TYR A 85 -17.67 -3.03 -12.30
C TYR A 85 -17.39 -1.52 -12.19
N SER A 86 -18.17 -0.78 -11.41
CA SER A 86 -17.93 0.65 -11.23
C SER A 86 -16.63 0.95 -10.46
N LEU A 87 -16.28 0.08 -9.51
CA LEU A 87 -15.10 0.28 -8.65
C LEU A 87 -13.78 -0.13 -9.31
N ILE A 88 -13.79 -1.06 -10.28
CA ILE A 88 -12.57 -1.62 -10.87
C ILE A 88 -11.73 -0.54 -11.58
N PHE A 89 -12.38 0.44 -12.20
CA PHE A 89 -11.70 1.52 -12.94
C PHE A 89 -10.80 2.38 -12.04
N LEU A 90 -11.04 2.42 -10.73
CA LEU A 90 -10.21 3.18 -9.78
C LEU A 90 -8.83 2.55 -9.52
N TYR A 91 -8.68 1.25 -9.81
CA TYR A 91 -7.50 0.46 -9.40
C TYR A 91 -6.77 -0.21 -10.57
N VAL A 92 -7.28 -0.05 -11.79
CA VAL A 92 -6.76 -0.74 -12.98
C VAL A 92 -6.20 0.28 -13.96
N PRO A 93 -5.10 -0.02 -14.69
CA PRO A 93 -4.57 0.86 -15.72
C PRO A 93 -5.56 1.09 -16.87
N ASN A 94 -5.52 2.29 -17.44
CA ASN A 94 -6.39 2.74 -18.54
C ASN A 94 -6.36 1.80 -19.76
N ASP A 95 -5.24 1.11 -20.00
CA ASP A 95 -5.07 0.17 -21.11
C ASP A 95 -6.05 -1.02 -21.06
N LEU A 96 -6.55 -1.34 -19.86
CA LEU A 96 -7.51 -2.44 -19.65
C LEU A 96 -8.96 -1.99 -19.71
N TYR A 97 -9.24 -0.68 -19.73
CA TYR A 97 -10.62 -0.17 -19.71
C TYR A 97 -11.43 -0.71 -20.89
N LYS A 98 -10.85 -0.69 -22.10
CA LYS A 98 -11.52 -1.23 -23.29
C LYS A 98 -11.87 -2.71 -23.17
N ALA A 99 -10.96 -3.52 -22.62
CA ALA A 99 -11.20 -4.95 -22.44
C ALA A 99 -12.29 -5.22 -21.39
N ILE A 100 -12.31 -4.41 -20.32
CA ILE A 100 -13.33 -4.47 -19.27
C ILE A 100 -14.71 -4.05 -19.80
N GLU A 101 -14.78 -2.97 -20.59
CA GLU A 101 -16.00 -2.51 -21.24
C GLU A 101 -16.52 -3.51 -22.29
N GLU A 102 -15.64 -4.12 -23.08
CA GLU A 102 -16.02 -5.17 -24.03
C GLU A 102 -16.59 -6.39 -23.30
N LEU A 103 -16.00 -6.77 -22.17
CA LEU A 103 -16.50 -7.87 -21.35
C LEU A 103 -17.86 -7.54 -20.72
N ASP A 104 -18.05 -6.32 -20.20
CA ASP A 104 -19.34 -5.85 -19.67
C ASP A 104 -20.41 -5.82 -20.76
N LYS A 105 -20.09 -5.36 -21.98
CA LYS A 105 -21.01 -5.42 -23.13
C LYS A 105 -21.44 -6.86 -23.41
N LEU A 106 -20.52 -7.82 -23.49
CA LEU A 106 -20.89 -9.22 -23.74
C LEU A 106 -21.77 -9.82 -22.64
N ILE A 107 -21.59 -9.37 -21.41
CA ILE A 107 -22.38 -9.80 -20.26
C ILE A 107 -23.79 -9.18 -20.29
N ARG A 108 -23.90 -7.88 -20.61
CA ARG A 108 -25.18 -7.14 -20.62
C ARG A 108 -25.99 -7.32 -21.90
N ASP A 109 -25.34 -7.56 -23.02
CA ASP A 109 -25.99 -7.82 -24.33
C ASP A 109 -26.67 -9.20 -24.37
N CYS A 110 -26.50 -9.99 -23.30
CA CYS A 110 -27.19 -11.24 -23.17
C CYS A 110 -28.65 -11.03 -22.74
N ASP A 111 -29.59 -11.58 -23.53
CA ASP A 111 -31.01 -11.59 -23.18
C ASP A 111 -31.21 -12.36 -21.86
N SER A 112 -32.22 -11.95 -21.08
CA SER A 112 -32.59 -12.48 -19.76
C SER A 112 -32.77 -14.02 -19.68
N LYS A 113 -32.79 -14.70 -20.84
CA LYS A 113 -33.00 -16.14 -21.00
C LYS A 113 -31.78 -16.88 -21.55
N SER A 114 -30.68 -16.19 -21.83
CA SER A 114 -29.45 -16.78 -22.37
C SER A 114 -28.28 -16.52 -21.42
N PHE A 115 -27.27 -17.40 -21.48
CA PHE A 115 -25.99 -17.15 -20.82
C PHE A 115 -25.10 -16.28 -21.71
N PRO A 116 -24.26 -15.41 -21.12
CA PRO A 116 -23.23 -14.70 -21.84
C PRO A 116 -22.36 -15.68 -22.64
N ASP A 117 -21.95 -15.26 -23.85
CA ASP A 117 -21.14 -16.09 -24.75
C ASP A 117 -19.77 -16.37 -24.10
N LYS A 118 -19.64 -17.56 -23.51
CA LYS A 118 -18.45 -17.97 -22.75
C LYS A 118 -17.20 -17.99 -23.61
N ASP A 119 -17.33 -18.35 -24.89
CA ASP A 119 -16.21 -18.46 -25.83
C ASP A 119 -15.61 -17.09 -26.15
N LYS A 120 -16.40 -16.00 -25.99
CA LYS A 120 -15.91 -14.62 -26.11
C LYS A 120 -15.55 -13.99 -24.77
N CYS A 121 -16.27 -14.32 -23.70
CA CYS A 121 -16.04 -13.75 -22.38
C CYS A 121 -14.74 -14.26 -21.73
N LEU A 122 -14.47 -15.57 -21.81
CA LEU A 122 -13.33 -16.19 -21.15
C LEU A 122 -11.96 -15.69 -21.68
N PRO A 123 -11.75 -15.51 -23.00
CA PRO A 123 -10.51 -14.92 -23.51
C PRO A 123 -10.25 -13.49 -22.98
N LEU A 124 -11.30 -12.66 -22.90
CA LEU A 124 -11.20 -11.30 -22.36
C LEU A 124 -10.89 -11.30 -20.87
N LEU A 125 -11.59 -12.14 -20.10
CA LEU A 125 -11.33 -12.31 -18.66
C LEU A 125 -9.90 -12.80 -18.41
N HIS A 126 -9.43 -13.75 -19.22
CA HIS A 126 -8.05 -14.25 -19.14
C HIS A 126 -7.02 -13.16 -19.47
N LYS A 127 -7.28 -12.35 -20.51
CA LYS A 127 -6.43 -11.22 -20.89
C LYS A 127 -6.34 -10.18 -19.76
N ILE A 128 -7.48 -9.83 -19.14
CA ILE A 128 -7.55 -8.90 -18.00
C ILE A 128 -6.76 -9.47 -16.82
N SER A 129 -7.04 -10.71 -16.43
CA SER A 129 -6.37 -11.40 -15.31
C SER A 129 -4.85 -11.46 -15.51
N LYS A 130 -4.38 -11.85 -16.70
CA LYS A 130 -2.95 -11.91 -17.03
C LYS A 130 -2.28 -10.55 -16.98
N SER A 131 -2.95 -9.51 -17.47
CA SER A 131 -2.41 -8.15 -17.48
C SER A 131 -2.31 -7.57 -16.07
N LEU A 132 -3.28 -7.89 -15.21
CA LEU A 132 -3.28 -7.51 -13.80
C LEU A 132 -2.19 -8.23 -12.99
N GLN A 133 -1.86 -9.48 -13.34
CA GLN A 133 -0.71 -10.18 -12.74
C GLN A 133 0.62 -9.53 -13.11
N TYR A 134 0.76 -9.05 -14.35
CA TYR A 134 2.00 -8.41 -14.82
C TYR A 134 2.22 -7.02 -14.20
N PHE A 135 1.14 -6.31 -13.88
CA PHE A 135 1.20 -5.02 -13.19
C PHE A 135 1.68 -5.13 -11.72
N LYS A 136 1.70 -6.35 -11.16
CA LYS A 136 2.15 -6.65 -9.79
C LYS A 136 3.68 -6.70 -9.65
N ILE A 137 4.45 -6.59 -10.74
CA ILE A 137 5.92 -6.72 -10.79
C ILE A 137 6.58 -5.36 -11.03
#